data_AF-A0A9N9K5Q4-F1
#
_entry.id   AF-A0A9N9K5Q4-F1
#
_cell.length_a   1.000
_cell.length_b   1.000
_cell.length_c   1.000
_cell.angle_alpha   90.00
_cell.angle_beta   90.00
_cell.angle_gamma   90.00
#
_symmetry.space_group_name_H-M   'P 1'
#
loop_
_entity.id
_entity.type
_entity.pdbx_description
1 polymer ?
#
loop_
_entity_poly.entity_id
_entity_poly.type
_entity_poly.pdbx_seq_one_letter_code
_entity_poly.pdbx_strand_id
1 'polypeptide(L)'
;NLATLFFSNTLDESWFYLVTTAIEGFGGRALTAIMSAVHAVKVGNNQILTVALRDINSTIVDINATLQRMHEKCDPYVFYWMARPYLNEDRLPRGLIYEGVDGNDENGNPIYRRYVGASAGQSALIQALDIALNIEHYPTEIKPQINGQCPYTSGNKQYSPDENSIKLQQPYLYKIRQNMTGRRRKFLEDLAKVANIRNYIISQMSYDSSIPASSPDEDIEMLPGTNEMVQAYNECLNQMKNSLSKHLQL
;
A
#
# COMPACT_ATOMS: atom_id res chain seq x y z
N ASN A 1 7.64 16.72 -20.90
CA ASN A 1 8.04 18.04 -20.38
C ASN A 1 7.44 18.22 -18.99
N LEU A 2 8.09 17.66 -17.96
CA LEU A 2 7.76 17.87 -16.56
C LEU A 2 9.01 18.41 -15.86
N ALA A 3 8.84 19.34 -14.92
CA ALA A 3 9.89 19.89 -14.08
C ALA A 3 9.38 19.95 -12.64
N THR A 4 10.29 19.82 -11.67
CA THR A 4 9.97 19.77 -10.24
C THR A 4 10.59 20.95 -9.51
N LEU A 5 10.00 21.31 -8.37
CA LEU A 5 10.62 22.19 -7.37
C LEU A 5 11.31 21.28 -6.34
N PHE A 6 12.56 21.55 -6.01
CA PHE A 6 13.39 20.65 -5.17
C PHE A 6 14.21 21.45 -4.16
N PHE A 7 14.54 20.82 -3.02
CA PHE A 7 15.14 21.49 -1.86
C PHE A 7 16.67 21.41 -1.85
N SER A 8 17.24 20.29 -2.29
CA SER A 8 18.68 20.01 -2.25
C SER A 8 19.45 20.62 -3.44
N ASN A 9 18.75 21.24 -4.37
CA ASN A 9 19.27 21.72 -5.65
C ASN A 9 19.91 20.62 -6.54
N THR A 10 19.59 19.34 -6.33
CA THR A 10 20.15 18.20 -7.08
C THR A 10 19.21 17.71 -8.19
N LEU A 11 19.79 17.24 -9.30
CA LEU A 11 19.04 16.60 -10.38
C LEU A 11 18.47 15.24 -9.95
N ASP A 12 19.12 14.58 -9.00
CA ASP A 12 18.71 13.31 -8.41
C ASP A 12 17.38 13.43 -7.66
N GLU A 13 17.24 14.46 -6.81
CA GLU A 13 15.96 14.75 -6.14
C GLU A 13 14.86 15.06 -7.17
N SER A 14 15.18 15.85 -8.19
CA SER A 14 14.26 16.15 -9.27
C SER A 14 13.80 14.86 -9.97
N TRP A 15 14.71 13.94 -10.26
CA TRP A 15 14.42 12.66 -10.88
C TRP A 15 13.56 11.75 -9.99
N PHE A 16 13.88 11.67 -8.69
CA PHE A 16 13.09 10.92 -7.71
C PHE A 16 11.62 11.37 -7.71
N TYR A 17 11.38 12.69 -7.67
CA TYR A 17 10.02 13.22 -7.74
C TYR A 17 9.34 12.98 -9.10
N LEU A 18 10.08 13.07 -10.21
CA LEU A 18 9.52 12.81 -11.53
C LEU A 18 9.12 11.33 -11.72
N VAL A 19 9.96 10.40 -11.29
CA VAL A 19 9.67 8.95 -11.36
C VAL A 19 8.46 8.61 -10.49
N THR A 20 8.42 9.08 -9.25
CA THR A 20 7.27 8.85 -8.35
C THR A 20 5.98 9.50 -8.87
N THR A 21 6.07 10.70 -9.44
CA THR A 21 4.92 11.36 -10.10
C THR A 21 4.45 10.60 -11.33
N ALA A 22 5.37 10.07 -12.15
CA ALA A 22 5.03 9.25 -13.30
C ALA A 22 4.29 7.96 -12.89
N ILE A 23 4.72 7.33 -11.79
CA ILE A 23 4.03 6.18 -11.20
C ILE A 23 2.59 6.53 -10.81
N GLU A 24 2.38 7.64 -10.09
CA GLU A 24 1.03 8.12 -9.74
C GLU A 24 0.16 8.43 -10.97
N GLY A 25 0.78 8.80 -12.11
CA GLY A 25 0.11 8.99 -13.38
C GLY A 25 -0.63 7.75 -13.90
N PHE A 26 -0.19 6.55 -13.52
CA PHE A 26 -0.91 5.31 -13.84
C PHE A 26 -2.18 5.10 -13.01
N GLY A 27 -2.38 5.91 -11.96
CA GLY A 27 -3.51 5.78 -11.04
C GLY A 27 -4.86 5.83 -11.73
N GLY A 28 -5.03 6.65 -12.77
CA GLY A 28 -6.29 6.70 -13.52
C GLY A 28 -6.65 5.34 -14.16
N ARG A 29 -5.66 4.68 -14.79
CA ARG A 29 -5.84 3.36 -15.42
C ARG A 29 -6.05 2.28 -14.36
N ALA A 30 -5.22 2.26 -13.32
CA ALA A 30 -5.31 1.28 -12.23
C ALA A 30 -6.67 1.34 -11.53
N LEU A 31 -7.09 2.53 -11.10
CA LEU A 31 -8.35 2.71 -10.37
C LEU A 31 -9.57 2.37 -11.23
N THR A 32 -9.53 2.68 -12.54
CA THR A 32 -10.60 2.29 -13.46
C THR A 32 -10.71 0.77 -13.57
N ALA A 33 -9.58 0.07 -13.73
CA ALA A 33 -9.56 -1.39 -13.79
C ALA A 33 -10.01 -2.03 -12.46
N ILE A 34 -9.58 -1.50 -11.32
CA ILE A 34 -10.05 -1.92 -9.99
C ILE A 34 -11.56 -1.79 -9.88
N MET A 35 -12.14 -0.65 -10.27
CA MET A 35 -13.58 -0.45 -10.19
C MET A 35 -14.35 -1.37 -11.14
N SER A 36 -13.82 -1.66 -12.33
CA SER A 36 -14.36 -2.67 -13.25
C SER A 36 -14.34 -4.06 -12.63
N ALA A 37 -13.26 -4.46 -11.95
CA ALA A 37 -13.17 -5.74 -11.25
C ALA A 37 -14.17 -5.84 -10.10
N VAL A 38 -14.31 -4.79 -9.27
CA VAL A 38 -15.31 -4.72 -8.20
C VAL A 38 -16.73 -4.84 -8.76
N HIS A 39 -17.01 -4.17 -9.88
CA HIS A 39 -18.31 -4.27 -10.54
C HIS A 39 -18.56 -5.68 -11.07
N ALA A 40 -17.57 -6.29 -11.73
CA ALA A 40 -17.65 -7.64 -12.28
C ALA A 40 -17.98 -8.69 -11.21
N VAL A 41 -17.35 -8.60 -10.04
CA VAL A 41 -17.64 -9.42 -8.86
C VAL A 41 -19.09 -9.26 -8.42
N LYS A 42 -19.59 -8.01 -8.37
CA LYS A 42 -20.97 -7.72 -7.94
C LYS A 42 -22.02 -8.33 -8.87
N VAL A 43 -21.75 -8.36 -10.18
CA VAL A 43 -22.68 -8.93 -11.19
C VAL A 43 -22.41 -10.39 -11.51
N GLY A 44 -21.37 -11.00 -10.92
CA GLY A 44 -20.99 -12.39 -11.17
C GLY A 44 -20.41 -12.66 -12.56
N ASN A 45 -19.76 -11.67 -13.19
CA ASN A 45 -19.23 -11.80 -14.55
C ASN A 45 -17.73 -12.10 -14.57
N ASN A 46 -17.40 -13.39 -14.74
CA ASN A 46 -16.03 -13.88 -14.76
C ASN A 46 -15.20 -13.35 -15.95
N GLN A 47 -15.81 -13.10 -17.11
CA GLN A 47 -15.09 -12.60 -18.28
C GLN A 47 -14.61 -11.16 -18.07
N ILE A 48 -15.50 -10.29 -17.56
CA ILE A 48 -15.14 -8.90 -17.24
C ILE A 48 -14.10 -8.86 -16.13
N LEU A 49 -14.22 -9.73 -15.13
CA LEU A 49 -13.23 -9.84 -14.05
C LEU A 49 -11.85 -10.21 -14.58
N THR A 50 -11.75 -11.22 -15.45
CA THR A 50 -10.47 -11.63 -16.05
C THR A 50 -9.82 -10.50 -16.86
N VAL A 51 -10.61 -9.75 -17.66
CA VAL A 51 -10.10 -8.59 -18.41
C VAL A 51 -9.61 -7.51 -17.46
N ALA A 52 -10.38 -7.17 -16.43
CA ALA A 52 -9.99 -6.16 -15.45
C ALA A 52 -8.72 -6.56 -14.68
N LEU A 53 -8.55 -7.83 -14.33
CA LEU A 53 -7.33 -8.34 -13.70
C LEU A 53 -6.12 -8.22 -14.63
N ARG A 54 -6.27 -8.49 -15.93
CA ARG A 54 -5.20 -8.28 -16.92
C ARG A 54 -4.81 -6.80 -17.05
N ASP A 55 -5.79 -5.90 -17.02
CA ASP A 55 -5.54 -4.46 -17.08
C ASP A 55 -4.82 -3.96 -15.80
N ILE A 56 -5.19 -4.49 -14.63
CA ILE A 56 -4.47 -4.26 -13.37
C ILE A 56 -3.03 -4.78 -13.50
N ASN A 57 -2.83 -6.00 -13.97
CA ASN A 57 -1.52 -6.62 -14.15
C ASN A 57 -0.62 -5.79 -15.07
N SER A 58 -1.11 -5.43 -16.26
CA SER A 58 -0.41 -4.55 -17.21
C SER A 58 -0.04 -3.22 -16.56
N THR A 59 -0.94 -2.68 -15.73
CA THR A 59 -0.65 -1.44 -15.02
C THR A 59 0.47 -1.58 -13.99
N ILE A 60 0.51 -2.68 -13.24
CA ILE A 60 1.58 -2.96 -12.27
C ILE A 60 2.91 -3.17 -13.00
N VAL A 61 2.91 -3.83 -14.16
CA VAL A 61 4.11 -4.00 -15.01
C VAL A 61 4.68 -2.63 -15.40
N ASP A 62 3.85 -1.70 -15.86
CA ASP A 62 4.30 -0.36 -16.24
C ASP A 62 4.78 0.46 -15.04
N ILE A 63 4.13 0.33 -13.88
CA ILE A 63 4.60 0.91 -12.62
C ILE A 63 6.01 0.39 -12.29
N ASN A 64 6.22 -0.93 -12.40
CA ASN A 64 7.50 -1.57 -12.13
C ASN A 64 8.59 -1.15 -13.10
N ALA A 65 8.28 -1.08 -14.39
CA ALA A 65 9.21 -0.57 -15.39
C ALA A 65 9.59 0.88 -15.11
N THR A 66 8.63 1.71 -14.71
CA THR A 66 8.86 3.12 -14.37
C THR A 66 9.70 3.26 -13.10
N LEU A 67 9.45 2.42 -12.09
CA LEU A 67 10.23 2.41 -10.84
C LEU A 67 11.71 2.08 -11.10
N GLN A 68 12.02 1.15 -12.01
CA GLN A 68 13.40 0.82 -12.37
C GLN A 68 14.18 2.00 -12.97
N ARG A 69 13.47 2.97 -13.56
CA ARG A 69 14.10 4.18 -14.10
C ARG A 69 14.71 5.06 -13.01
N MET A 70 14.43 4.80 -11.74
CA MET A 70 15.08 5.48 -10.62
C MET A 70 16.62 5.37 -10.73
N HIS A 71 17.14 4.21 -11.13
CA HIS A 71 18.58 4.00 -11.33
C HIS A 71 19.20 4.82 -12.47
N GLU A 72 18.39 5.39 -13.39
CA GLU A 72 18.92 6.15 -14.53
C GLU A 72 19.62 7.45 -14.09
N LYS A 73 19.06 8.15 -13.09
CA LYS A 73 19.51 9.50 -12.71
C LYS A 73 19.29 9.84 -11.23
N CYS A 74 19.09 8.85 -10.37
CA CYS A 74 19.06 9.03 -8.92
C CYS A 74 20.17 8.18 -8.31
N ASP A 75 21.31 8.80 -8.03
CA ASP A 75 22.40 8.15 -7.33
C ASP A 75 22.00 7.86 -5.86
N PRO A 76 22.11 6.61 -5.38
CA PRO A 76 21.70 6.26 -4.02
C PRO A 76 22.46 7.02 -2.93
N TYR A 77 23.75 7.32 -3.15
CA TYR A 77 24.57 8.06 -2.19
C TYR A 77 24.11 9.52 -2.12
N VAL A 78 23.92 10.17 -3.27
CA VAL A 78 23.40 11.54 -3.33
C VAL A 78 22.01 11.61 -2.69
N PHE A 79 21.11 10.68 -3.02
CA PHE A 79 19.77 10.65 -2.45
C PHE A 79 19.82 10.49 -0.92
N TYR A 80 20.61 9.54 -0.41
CA TYR A 80 20.70 9.27 1.02
C TYR A 80 21.25 10.46 1.83
N TRP A 81 22.30 11.12 1.32
CA TRP A 81 22.98 12.19 2.07
C TRP A 81 22.42 13.58 1.82
N MET A 82 21.88 13.85 0.63
CA MET A 82 21.46 15.20 0.22
C MET A 82 19.94 15.36 0.22
N ALA A 83 19.17 14.37 -0.22
CA ALA A 83 17.71 14.50 -0.36
C ALA A 83 16.94 13.95 0.86
N ARG A 84 17.25 12.73 1.30
CA ARG A 84 16.60 12.05 2.43
C ARG A 84 16.57 12.87 3.74
N PRO A 85 17.56 13.71 4.09
CA PRO A 85 17.49 14.59 5.24
C PRO A 85 16.24 15.47 5.31
N TYR A 86 15.70 15.87 4.16
CA TYR A 86 14.50 16.71 4.07
C TYR A 86 13.20 15.90 4.11
N LEU A 87 13.29 14.58 3.96
CA LEU A 87 12.13 13.68 3.91
C LEU A 87 11.89 12.93 5.24
N ASN A 88 12.93 12.79 6.08
CA ASN A 88 12.89 11.97 7.29
C ASN A 88 12.74 12.80 8.58
N GLU A 89 11.87 12.34 9.48
CA GLU A 89 11.62 12.91 10.81
C GLU A 89 12.63 12.50 11.89
N ASP A 90 13.42 11.45 11.66
CA ASP A 90 14.25 10.77 12.68
C ASP A 90 15.31 11.67 13.35
N ARG A 91 15.57 12.85 12.80
CA ARG A 91 16.53 13.82 13.35
C ARG A 91 16.01 14.57 14.58
N LEU A 92 14.72 14.45 14.91
CA LEU A 92 14.07 15.19 16.00
C LEU A 92 13.36 14.22 16.96
N PRO A 93 14.08 13.65 17.96
CA PRO A 93 13.52 12.61 18.83
C PRO A 93 12.34 13.07 19.68
N ARG A 94 12.27 14.36 20.01
CA ARG A 94 11.13 14.97 20.74
C ARG A 94 10.04 15.50 19.81
N GLY A 95 10.28 15.57 18.50
CA GLY A 95 9.39 16.22 17.53
C GLY A 95 9.67 17.72 17.37
N LEU A 96 8.71 18.43 16.79
CA LEU A 96 8.77 19.86 16.48
C LEU A 96 7.82 20.66 17.38
N ILE A 97 8.24 21.86 17.76
CA ILE A 97 7.36 22.87 18.35
C ILE A 97 6.77 23.69 17.20
N TYR A 98 5.45 23.73 17.11
CA TYR A 98 4.74 24.61 16.18
C TYR A 98 4.39 25.90 16.92
N GLU A 99 5.32 26.86 16.87
CA GLU A 99 5.18 28.15 17.55
C GLU A 99 3.88 28.84 17.13
N GLY A 100 3.09 29.28 18.11
CA GLY A 100 1.79 29.92 17.89
C GLY A 100 0.61 28.98 17.61
N VAL A 101 0.81 27.65 17.63
CA VAL A 101 -0.26 26.66 17.39
C VAL A 101 -0.68 25.95 18.67
N ASP A 102 0.24 25.21 19.30
CA ASP A 102 -0.10 24.31 20.40
C ASP A 102 0.05 24.93 21.80
N GLY A 103 0.86 25.99 21.92
CA GLY A 103 1.16 26.62 23.20
C GLY A 103 1.95 25.69 24.13
N ASN A 104 1.62 25.77 25.43
CA ASN A 104 2.29 25.00 26.48
C ASN A 104 1.32 24.00 27.12
N ASP A 105 1.86 22.91 27.66
CA ASP A 105 1.14 21.93 28.45
C ASP A 105 0.72 22.49 29.82
N GLU A 106 0.00 21.69 30.60
CA GLU A 106 -0.51 22.06 31.94
C GLU A 106 0.61 22.45 32.93
N ASN A 107 1.85 22.04 32.67
CA ASN A 107 3.03 22.35 33.47
C ASN A 107 3.83 23.55 32.93
N GLY A 108 3.36 24.19 31.86
CA GLY A 108 4.01 25.33 31.22
C GLY A 108 5.15 24.96 30.27
N ASN A 109 5.34 23.69 29.91
CA ASN A 109 6.34 23.26 28.92
C ASN A 109 5.79 23.33 27.49
N PRO A 110 6.61 23.62 26.48
CA PRO A 110 6.14 23.66 25.09
C PRO A 110 5.66 22.29 24.63
N ILE A 111 4.53 22.27 23.91
CA ILE A 111 3.99 21.04 23.34
C ILE A 111 4.78 20.68 22.08
N TYR A 112 5.35 19.47 22.07
CA TYR A 112 6.02 18.92 20.90
C TYR A 112 5.08 18.00 20.12
N ARG A 113 5.06 18.14 18.78
CA ARG A 113 4.36 17.24 17.89
C ARG A 113 5.32 16.44 17.03
N ARG A 114 5.01 15.16 16.85
CA ARG A 114 5.74 14.28 15.95
C ARG A 114 4.82 13.85 14.81
N TYR A 115 5.29 14.10 13.60
CA TYR A 115 4.66 13.63 12.36
C TYR A 115 5.63 12.72 11.63
N VAL A 116 5.09 11.72 10.94
CA VAL A 116 5.89 10.80 10.12
C VAL A 116 6.32 11.54 8.87
N GLY A 117 7.56 11.33 8.45
CA GLY A 117 8.14 11.88 7.24
C GLY A 117 7.51 11.29 5.97
N ALA A 118 8.02 11.74 4.84
CA ALA A 118 7.53 11.29 3.54
C ALA A 118 8.00 9.85 3.27
N SER A 119 7.09 8.98 2.86
CA SER A 119 7.42 7.60 2.47
C SER A 119 6.53 7.14 1.32
N ALA A 120 7.02 6.16 0.55
CA ALA A 120 6.26 5.57 -0.55
C ALA A 120 4.94 4.93 -0.08
N GLY A 121 4.87 4.52 1.19
CA GLY A 121 3.63 4.03 1.81
C GLY A 121 2.50 5.06 1.82
N GLN A 122 2.79 6.37 1.65
CA GLN A 122 1.79 7.42 1.53
C GLN A 122 1.15 7.51 0.14
N SER A 123 1.54 6.64 -0.81
CA SER A 123 0.88 6.50 -2.11
C SER A 123 -0.51 5.88 -1.96
N ALA A 124 -1.53 6.59 -2.42
CA ALA A 124 -2.90 6.06 -2.46
C ALA A 124 -3.05 5.00 -3.56
N LEU A 125 -2.28 5.09 -4.65
CA LEU A 125 -2.28 4.12 -5.74
C LEU A 125 -1.81 2.75 -5.26
N ILE A 126 -0.64 2.68 -4.63
CA ILE A 126 -0.08 1.40 -4.14
C ILE A 126 -1.02 0.78 -3.10
N GLN A 127 -1.53 1.57 -2.16
CA GLN A 127 -2.49 1.06 -1.18
C GLN A 127 -3.82 0.62 -1.81
N ALA A 128 -4.29 1.27 -2.88
CA ALA A 128 -5.50 0.84 -3.59
C ALA A 128 -5.30 -0.51 -4.28
N LEU A 129 -4.11 -0.75 -4.86
CA LEU A 129 -3.76 -2.05 -5.45
C LEU A 129 -3.70 -3.15 -4.39
N ASP A 130 -3.08 -2.89 -3.25
CA ASP A 130 -3.05 -3.83 -2.12
C ASP A 130 -4.46 -4.19 -1.65
N ILE A 131 -5.32 -3.18 -1.45
CA ILE A 131 -6.71 -3.38 -1.03
C ILE A 131 -7.49 -4.18 -2.09
N ALA A 132 -7.37 -3.83 -3.37
CA ALA A 132 -8.09 -4.49 -4.45
C ALA A 132 -7.72 -5.97 -4.58
N LEU A 133 -6.44 -6.29 -4.44
CA LEU A 133 -5.92 -7.65 -4.52
C LEU A 133 -6.00 -8.40 -3.17
N ASN A 134 -6.47 -7.74 -2.11
CA ASN A 134 -6.53 -8.28 -0.75
C ASN A 134 -5.17 -8.77 -0.24
N ILE A 135 -4.15 -7.92 -0.41
CA ILE A 135 -2.78 -8.12 0.10
C ILE A 135 -2.70 -7.51 1.51
N GLU A 136 -2.26 -8.30 2.47
CA GLU A 136 -2.08 -7.88 3.85
C GLU A 136 -0.59 -7.79 4.18
N HIS A 137 -0.18 -6.66 4.76
CA HIS A 137 1.21 -6.43 5.15
C HIS A 137 1.35 -6.56 6.65
N TYR A 138 2.12 -7.53 7.10
CA TYR A 138 2.40 -7.75 8.52
C TYR A 138 3.72 -7.08 8.92
N PRO A 139 3.83 -6.56 10.16
CA PRO A 139 5.11 -6.15 10.70
C PRO A 139 6.10 -7.32 10.63
N THR A 140 7.35 -7.05 10.25
CA THR A 140 8.42 -8.06 10.01
C THR A 140 8.66 -9.01 11.19
N GLU A 141 8.16 -8.68 12.38
CA GLU A 141 8.29 -9.45 13.63
C GLU A 141 7.04 -10.27 14.02
N ILE A 142 5.93 -10.16 13.28
CA ILE A 142 4.63 -10.78 13.62
C ILE A 142 4.13 -11.62 12.46
N LYS A 143 4.10 -12.95 12.62
CA LYS A 143 3.43 -13.85 11.67
C LYS A 143 1.91 -13.83 11.85
N PRO A 144 1.10 -13.86 10.78
CA PRO A 144 -0.36 -13.92 10.89
C PRO A 144 -0.83 -15.13 11.69
N GLN A 145 -1.69 -14.89 12.68
CA GLN A 145 -2.46 -15.96 13.32
C GLN A 145 -3.69 -16.26 12.46
N ILE A 146 -3.84 -17.54 12.13
CA ILE A 146 -4.82 -18.12 11.23
C ILE A 146 -6.22 -17.96 11.85
N ASN A 147 -6.91 -16.86 11.54
CA ASN A 147 -8.36 -16.71 11.64
C ASN A 147 -8.72 -15.50 10.80
N GLY A 148 -9.20 -15.72 9.58
CA GLY A 148 -9.47 -14.74 8.51
C GLY A 148 -10.51 -13.66 8.85
N GLN A 149 -10.27 -12.91 9.91
CA GLN A 149 -11.00 -11.73 10.31
C GLN A 149 -9.98 -10.61 10.48
N CYS A 150 -10.10 -9.59 9.63
CA CYS A 150 -9.57 -8.27 9.93
C CYS A 150 -9.95 -7.91 11.38
N PRO A 151 -9.00 -7.61 12.28
CA PRO A 151 -9.34 -7.25 13.66
C PRO A 151 -10.09 -5.90 13.77
N TYR A 152 -10.35 -5.22 12.65
CA TYR A 152 -10.86 -3.86 12.60
C TYR A 152 -12.30 -3.75 12.09
N THR A 153 -13.02 -4.87 11.91
CA THR A 153 -14.49 -4.83 11.88
C THR A 153 -14.99 -4.64 13.32
N SER A 154 -15.60 -3.48 13.57
CA SER A 154 -16.23 -3.17 14.86
C SER A 154 -17.19 -4.29 15.26
N GLY A 155 -16.92 -4.92 16.41
CA GLY A 155 -17.80 -5.96 16.96
C GLY A 155 -17.22 -6.68 18.17
N ASN A 156 -17.42 -6.08 19.35
CA ASN A 156 -17.47 -6.72 20.67
C ASN A 156 -16.62 -7.99 20.89
N LYS A 157 -15.40 -7.83 21.40
CA LYS A 157 -14.86 -8.79 22.37
C LYS A 157 -14.33 -8.02 23.58
N GLN A 158 -14.96 -8.30 24.72
CA GLN A 158 -14.51 -7.91 26.05
C GLN A 158 -13.17 -8.59 26.31
N TYR A 159 -12.10 -7.87 26.03
CA TYR A 159 -10.79 -8.14 26.59
C TYR A 159 -10.26 -6.78 27.03
N SER A 160 -10.12 -6.60 28.33
CA SER A 160 -9.56 -5.37 28.90
C SER A 160 -8.15 -5.17 28.35
N PRO A 161 -7.86 -4.12 27.57
CA PRO A 161 -6.53 -3.90 27.05
C PRO A 161 -5.91 -2.65 27.66
N ASP A 162 -4.73 -2.84 28.23
CA ASP A 162 -3.80 -1.76 28.51
C ASP A 162 -3.50 -1.01 27.21
N GLU A 163 -3.86 0.28 27.12
CA GLU A 163 -3.95 1.08 25.87
C GLU A 163 -2.64 1.12 25.05
N ASN A 164 -1.51 0.81 25.69
CA ASN A 164 -0.19 0.79 25.05
C ASN A 164 0.07 -0.46 24.18
N SER A 165 -0.64 -1.57 24.43
CA SER A 165 -0.45 -2.84 23.69
C SER A 165 -1.16 -2.85 22.32
N ILE A 166 -2.30 -2.15 22.19
CA ILE A 166 -3.06 -2.04 20.93
C ILE A 166 -2.34 -1.18 19.88
N LYS A 167 -1.56 -0.16 20.30
CA LYS A 167 -0.81 0.72 19.38
C LYS A 167 0.34 0.01 18.64
N LEU A 168 0.79 -1.13 19.15
CA LEU A 168 1.92 -1.89 18.58
C LEU A 168 1.50 -2.82 17.42
N GLN A 169 0.22 -3.19 17.34
CA GLN A 169 -0.29 -4.20 16.38
C GLN A 169 -0.93 -3.61 15.11
N GLN A 170 -1.00 -2.28 14.98
CA GLN A 170 -1.52 -1.65 13.76
C GLN A 170 -0.49 -1.77 12.64
N PRO A 171 -0.82 -2.40 11.49
CA PRO A 171 0.06 -2.47 10.33
C PRO A 171 0.60 -1.09 9.98
N TYR A 172 1.89 -0.97 9.63
CA TYR A 172 2.55 0.31 9.33
C TYR A 172 1.75 1.16 8.33
N LEU A 173 1.17 0.53 7.30
CA LEU A 173 0.34 1.19 6.30
C LEU A 173 -0.91 1.86 6.88
N TYR A 174 -1.51 1.29 7.94
CA TYR A 174 -2.65 1.91 8.61
C TYR A 174 -2.27 3.22 9.31
N LYS A 175 -1.10 3.25 9.97
CA LYS A 175 -0.57 4.49 10.58
C LYS A 175 -0.30 5.54 9.49
N ILE A 176 0.24 5.11 8.36
CA ILE A 176 0.55 5.99 7.23
C ILE A 176 -0.71 6.57 6.57
N ARG A 177 -1.83 5.84 6.52
CA ARG A 177 -3.13 6.36 6.03
C ARG A 177 -3.59 7.59 6.80
N GLN A 178 -3.25 7.71 8.08
CA GLN A 178 -3.58 8.89 8.88
C GLN A 178 -2.90 10.16 8.36
N ASN A 179 -1.76 10.02 7.67
CA ASN A 179 -1.04 11.14 7.07
C ASN A 179 -1.48 11.47 5.63
N MET A 180 -2.34 10.63 5.01
CA MET A 180 -2.92 10.92 3.70
C MET A 180 -4.00 12.00 3.78
N THR A 181 -4.25 12.71 2.68
CA THR A 181 -5.35 13.69 2.60
C THR A 181 -6.72 13.02 2.80
N GLY A 182 -7.66 13.73 3.42
CA GLY A 182 -8.94 13.16 3.83
C GLY A 182 -9.73 12.48 2.71
N ARG A 183 -9.71 13.04 1.49
CA ARG A 183 -10.39 12.43 0.32
C ARG A 183 -9.74 11.11 -0.10
N ARG A 184 -8.41 11.04 -0.13
CA ARG A 184 -7.67 9.81 -0.49
C ARG A 184 -7.88 8.72 0.55
N ARG A 185 -7.81 9.09 1.83
CA ARG A 185 -8.07 8.15 2.93
C ARG A 185 -9.48 7.57 2.87
N LYS A 186 -10.49 8.44 2.76
CA LYS A 186 -11.90 8.02 2.66
C LYS A 186 -12.14 7.09 1.47
N PHE A 187 -11.53 7.38 0.32
CA PHE A 187 -11.60 6.50 -0.84
C PHE A 187 -11.06 5.10 -0.54
N LEU A 188 -9.89 4.98 0.10
CA LEU A 188 -9.31 3.68 0.45
C LEU A 188 -10.17 2.92 1.46
N GLU A 189 -10.74 3.61 2.45
CA GLU A 189 -11.67 3.02 3.41
C GLU A 189 -12.95 2.50 2.75
N ASP A 190 -13.49 3.24 1.78
CA ASP A 190 -14.68 2.83 1.05
C ASP A 190 -14.36 1.68 0.07
N LEU A 191 -13.20 1.72 -0.58
CA LEU A 191 -12.72 0.64 -1.45
C LEU A 191 -12.56 -0.66 -0.68
N ALA A 192 -11.99 -0.62 0.54
CA ALA A 192 -11.80 -1.79 1.38
C ALA A 192 -13.11 -2.49 1.77
N LYS A 193 -14.23 -1.77 1.81
CA LYS A 193 -15.55 -2.35 2.11
C LYS A 193 -16.14 -3.11 0.91
N VAL A 194 -15.78 -2.72 -0.31
CA VAL A 194 -16.39 -3.23 -1.55
C VAL A 194 -15.50 -4.20 -2.32
N ALA A 195 -14.18 -4.10 -2.15
CA ALA A 195 -13.20 -4.94 -2.83
C ALA A 195 -13.20 -6.37 -2.26
N ASN A 196 -13.99 -7.25 -2.88
CA ASN A 196 -14.11 -8.66 -2.49
C ASN A 196 -13.63 -9.61 -3.62
N ILE A 197 -12.62 -9.19 -4.39
CA ILE A 197 -12.14 -9.92 -5.57
C ILE A 197 -11.60 -11.31 -5.18
N ARG A 198 -10.70 -11.39 -4.19
CA ARG A 198 -10.12 -12.66 -3.73
C ARG A 198 -11.18 -13.66 -3.25
N ASN A 199 -12.08 -13.20 -2.37
CA ASN A 199 -13.16 -14.03 -1.82
C ASN A 199 -14.11 -14.54 -2.91
N TYR A 200 -14.42 -13.70 -3.90
CA TYR A 200 -15.22 -14.11 -5.04
C TYR A 200 -14.53 -15.22 -5.85
N ILE A 201 -13.24 -15.05 -6.20
CA ILE A 201 -12.47 -16.06 -6.93
C ILE A 201 -12.44 -17.39 -6.17
N ILE A 202 -12.19 -17.36 -4.85
CA ILE A 202 -12.22 -18.54 -3.98
C ILE A 202 -13.60 -19.22 -4.00
N SER A 203 -14.68 -18.44 -3.93
CA SER A 203 -16.05 -18.99 -3.98
C SER A 203 -16.33 -19.71 -5.30
N GLN A 204 -15.83 -19.17 -6.42
CA GLN A 204 -15.95 -19.79 -7.74
C GLN A 204 -15.14 -21.11 -7.85
N MET A 205 -13.98 -21.20 -7.18
CA MET A 205 -13.18 -22.43 -7.12
C MET A 205 -13.83 -23.51 -6.25
N SER A 206 -14.43 -23.13 -5.11
CA SER A 206 -15.04 -24.08 -4.18
C SER A 206 -16.26 -24.82 -4.78
N TYR A 207 -16.85 -24.27 -5.83
CA TYR A 207 -17.88 -24.93 -6.63
C TYR A 207 -17.32 -26.05 -7.53
N ASP A 208 -16.01 -26.07 -7.76
CA ASP A 208 -15.27 -26.96 -8.66
C ASP A 208 -14.23 -27.76 -7.85
N SER A 209 -14.70 -28.56 -6.89
CA SER A 209 -13.84 -29.10 -5.83
C SER A 209 -12.95 -30.27 -6.29
N SER A 210 -11.63 -30.04 -6.37
CA SER A 210 -10.58 -31.02 -6.04
C SER A 210 -9.18 -30.38 -6.05
N ILE A 211 -8.74 -29.69 -4.98
CA ILE A 211 -7.32 -29.31 -4.85
C ILE A 211 -6.83 -29.49 -3.38
N PRO A 212 -5.65 -30.10 -3.14
CA PRO A 212 -5.06 -30.21 -1.80
C PRO A 212 -4.53 -28.86 -1.32
N ALA A 213 -4.66 -28.60 -0.03
CA ALA A 213 -4.07 -27.45 0.65
C ALA A 213 -2.54 -27.45 0.49
N SER A 214 -1.99 -26.41 -0.16
CA SER A 214 -0.55 -26.13 -0.17
C SER A 214 -0.15 -25.27 1.02
N SER A 215 1.12 -25.38 1.41
CA SER A 215 1.72 -24.89 2.67
C SER A 215 1.64 -23.37 2.92
N PRO A 216 1.51 -22.94 4.18
CA PRO A 216 1.37 -21.54 4.58
C PRO A 216 2.73 -20.91 4.91
N ASP A 217 3.38 -20.20 3.98
CA ASP A 217 4.65 -19.52 4.32
C ASP A 217 4.97 -18.24 3.53
N GLU A 218 4.01 -17.57 2.88
CA GLU A 218 4.27 -16.26 2.24
C GLU A 218 3.16 -15.22 2.50
N ASP A 219 3.56 -13.95 2.69
CA ASP A 219 2.68 -12.79 2.91
C ASP A 219 1.70 -12.52 1.74
N ILE A 220 1.93 -13.16 0.58
CA ILE A 220 1.07 -13.12 -0.61
C ILE A 220 0.77 -14.57 -1.04
N GLU A 221 -0.35 -15.11 -0.57
CA GLU A 221 -0.74 -16.49 -0.86
C GLU A 221 -1.41 -16.60 -2.25
N MET A 222 -0.77 -17.33 -3.17
CA MET A 222 -1.30 -17.64 -4.49
C MET A 222 -2.51 -18.57 -4.38
N LEU A 223 -3.50 -18.35 -5.25
CA LEU A 223 -4.67 -19.23 -5.28
C LEU A 223 -4.41 -20.49 -6.11
N PRO A 224 -4.83 -21.68 -5.66
CA PRO A 224 -4.71 -22.90 -6.43
C PRO A 224 -5.71 -22.93 -7.61
N GLY A 225 -5.25 -23.36 -8.79
CA GLY A 225 -6.12 -23.57 -9.97
C GLY A 225 -5.50 -23.10 -11.30
N THR A 226 -6.03 -23.60 -12.41
CA THR A 226 -5.54 -23.31 -13.77
C THR A 226 -6.51 -22.49 -14.62
N ASN A 227 -7.66 -22.10 -14.07
CA ASN A 227 -8.61 -21.26 -14.79
C ASN A 227 -7.98 -19.87 -15.06
N GLU A 228 -8.25 -19.33 -16.25
CA GLU A 228 -7.72 -18.06 -16.75
C GLU A 228 -7.87 -16.90 -15.75
N MET A 229 -8.98 -16.86 -15.01
CA MET A 229 -9.24 -15.86 -13.97
C MET A 229 -8.24 -15.95 -12.81
N VAL A 230 -7.90 -17.17 -12.40
CA VAL A 230 -6.99 -17.47 -11.29
C VAL A 230 -5.56 -17.14 -11.69
N GLN A 231 -5.19 -17.50 -12.92
CA GLN A 231 -3.90 -17.16 -13.50
C GLN A 231 -3.74 -15.65 -13.55
N ALA A 232 -4.73 -14.90 -14.06
CA ALA A 232 -4.67 -13.43 -14.12
C ALA A 232 -4.53 -12.79 -12.72
N TYR A 233 -5.22 -13.33 -11.71
CA TYR A 233 -5.09 -12.84 -10.33
C TYR A 233 -3.70 -13.16 -9.73
N ASN A 234 -3.21 -14.38 -9.90
CA ASN A 234 -1.88 -14.78 -9.41
C ASN A 234 -0.75 -14.03 -10.13
N GLU A 235 -0.92 -13.69 -11.41
CA GLU A 235 0.01 -12.80 -12.13
C GLU A 235 0.07 -11.42 -11.48
N CYS A 236 -1.07 -10.83 -11.11
CA CYS A 236 -1.09 -9.55 -10.38
C CYS A 236 -0.31 -9.65 -9.07
N LEU A 237 -0.54 -10.71 -8.29
CA LEU A 237 0.15 -10.97 -7.03
C LEU A 237 1.67 -11.10 -7.22
N ASN A 238 2.10 -11.84 -8.24
CA ASN A 238 3.51 -11.99 -8.59
C ASN A 238 4.14 -10.65 -8.97
N GLN A 239 3.42 -9.82 -9.73
CA GLN A 239 3.92 -8.50 -10.07
C GLN A 239 4.05 -7.61 -8.85
N MET A 240 3.08 -7.61 -7.92
CA MET A 240 3.17 -6.86 -6.66
C MET A 240 4.37 -7.32 -5.80
N LYS A 241 4.61 -8.63 -5.71
CA LYS A 241 5.80 -9.19 -5.02
C LYS A 241 7.10 -8.71 -5.66
N ASN A 242 7.16 -8.74 -7.00
CA ASN A 242 8.29 -8.21 -7.75
C ASN A 242 8.48 -6.70 -7.54
N SER A 243 7.39 -5.93 -7.45
CA SER A 243 7.42 -4.50 -7.14
C SER A 243 8.12 -4.24 -5.80
N LEU A 244 7.73 -5.00 -4.77
CA LEU A 244 8.30 -4.86 -3.43
C LEU A 244 9.78 -5.26 -3.42
N SER A 245 10.14 -6.36 -4.08
CA SER A 245 11.54 -6.80 -4.19
C SER A 245 12.41 -5.76 -4.92
N LYS A 246 11.92 -5.19 -6.03
CA LYS A 246 12.62 -4.11 -6.74
C LYS A 246 12.72 -2.84 -5.89
N HIS A 247 11.68 -2.49 -5.15
CA HIS A 247 11.71 -1.35 -4.24
C HIS A 247 12.76 -1.50 -3.13
N LEU A 248 12.96 -2.72 -2.61
CA LEU A 248 14.00 -3.02 -1.63
C LEU A 248 15.44 -2.99 -2.20
N GLN A 249 15.58 -3.09 -3.53
CA GLN A 249 16.88 -3.04 -4.22
C GLN A 249 17.30 -1.62 -4.63
N LEU A 250 16.39 -0.64 -4.48
CA LEU A 250 16.63 0.78 -4.72
C LEU A 250 17.24 1.47 -3.49
#